data_AF-A0A6P1A8Y7-F1
#
_entry.id   AF-A0A6P1A8Y7-F1
#
_cell.length_a   1.000
_cell.length_b   1.000
_cell.length_c   1.000
_cell.angle_alpha   90.00
_cell.angle_beta   90.00
_cell.angle_gamma   90.00
#
_symmetry.space_group_name_H-M   'P 1'
#
loop_
_entity.id
_entity.type
_entity.pdbx_description
1 polymer ?
#
loop_
_entity_poly.entity_id
_entity_poly.type
_entity_poly.pdbx_seq_one_letter_code
_entity_poly.pdbx_strand_id
1 'polypeptide(L)'
;MSDRPEQQLAHEFRHERTIRRTAVLLDRKRKRIREDIQQLIAHMAFLVPTIEISQSGSETQADLLQEALLRLGDDAFAQMVVQIMQELK
;
A
#
# COMPACT_ATOMS: atom_id res chain seq x y z
N MET A 1 -8.06 5.31 48.35
CA MET A 1 -8.59 6.52 47.69
C MET A 1 -9.40 6.02 46.52
N SER A 2 -10.72 6.21 46.54
CA SER A 2 -11.63 5.68 45.52
C SER A 2 -11.43 6.48 44.24
N ASP A 3 -10.89 5.85 43.19
CA ASP A 3 -10.94 6.42 41.85
C ASP A 3 -12.40 6.71 41.52
N ARG A 4 -12.70 7.98 41.23
CA ARG A 4 -14.07 8.38 40.93
C ARG A 4 -14.44 7.75 39.57
N PRO A 5 -15.57 7.03 39.46
CA PRO A 5 -15.94 6.33 38.22
C PRO A 5 -15.99 7.26 37.00
N GLU A 6 -16.26 8.55 37.22
CA GLU A 6 -16.21 9.60 36.21
C GLU A 6 -14.82 9.81 35.59
N GLN A 7 -13.75 9.68 36.38
CA GLN A 7 -12.37 9.83 35.91
C GLN A 7 -11.93 8.63 35.07
N GLN A 8 -12.37 7.43 35.46
CA GLN A 8 -12.13 6.21 34.70
C GLN A 8 -12.88 6.25 33.36
N LEU A 9 -14.14 6.66 33.36
CA LEU A 9 -14.91 6.84 32.12
C LEU A 9 -14.27 7.90 31.19
N ALA A 10 -13.83 9.03 31.74
CA ALA A 10 -13.13 10.05 30.98
C ALA A 10 -11.76 9.58 30.45
N HIS A 11 -11.10 8.64 31.13
CA HIS A 11 -9.88 8.00 30.63
C HIS A 11 -10.19 7.10 29.43
N GLU A 12 -11.20 6.22 29.55
CA GLU A 12 -11.60 5.32 28.46
C GLU A 12 -12.01 6.09 27.19
N PHE A 13 -12.78 7.17 27.31
CA PHE A 13 -13.13 8.01 26.15
C PHE A 13 -11.91 8.66 25.50
N ARG A 14 -10.91 9.07 26.28
CA ARG A 14 -9.66 9.64 25.74
C ARG A 14 -8.83 8.57 25.04
N HIS A 15 -8.78 7.37 25.61
CA HIS A 15 -8.10 6.23 25.01
C HIS A 15 -8.75 5.84 23.68
N GLU A 16 -10.07 5.68 23.68
CA GLU A 16 -10.88 5.40 22.49
C GLU A 16 -10.68 6.44 21.39
N ARG A 17 -10.74 7.72 21.75
CA ARG A 17 -10.50 8.82 20.80
C ARG A 17 -9.11 8.76 20.20
N THR A 18 -8.11 8.40 21.01
CA THR A 18 -6.72 8.25 20.56
C THR A 18 -6.60 7.09 19.58
N ILE A 19 -7.19 5.94 19.87
CA ILE A 19 -7.24 4.79 18.96
C ILE A 19 -7.89 5.18 17.63
N ARG A 20 -9.08 5.80 17.67
CA ARG A 20 -9.76 6.25 16.43
C ARG A 20 -8.90 7.19 15.60
N ARG A 21 -8.24 8.16 16.24
CA ARG A 21 -7.36 9.10 15.54
C ARG A 21 -6.18 8.38 14.90
N THR A 22 -5.56 7.45 15.61
CA THR A 22 -4.46 6.64 15.08
C THR A 22 -4.92 5.79 13.90
N ALA A 23 -6.08 5.13 13.99
CA ALA A 23 -6.66 4.36 12.89
C ALA A 23 -6.91 5.22 11.64
N VAL A 24 -7.48 6.42 11.79
CA VAL A 24 -7.69 7.37 10.68
C VAL A 24 -6.35 7.81 10.06
N LEU A 25 -5.33 8.06 10.87
CA LEU A 25 -4.01 8.42 10.36
C LEU A 25 -3.36 7.26 9.58
N LEU A 26 -3.49 6.02 10.07
CA LEU A 26 -2.99 4.84 9.39
C LEU A 26 -3.72 4.60 8.07
N ASP A 27 -5.04 4.75 8.03
CA ASP A 27 -5.82 4.64 6.79
C ASP A 27 -5.39 5.67 5.75
N ARG A 28 -5.20 6.93 6.16
CA ARG A 28 -4.68 7.99 5.27
C ARG A 28 -3.29 7.68 4.75
N LYS A 29 -2.38 7.21 5.61
CA LYS A 29 -1.03 6.80 5.18
C LYS A 29 -1.08 5.63 4.20
N ARG A 30 -1.92 4.63 4.47
CA ARG A 30 -2.09 3.47 3.59
C ARG A 30 -2.61 3.88 2.21
N LYS A 31 -3.59 4.78 2.15
CA LYS A 31 -4.11 5.34 0.89
C LYS A 31 -3.01 6.03 0.10
N ARG A 32 -2.24 6.92 0.74
CA ARG A 32 -1.14 7.63 0.09
C ARG A 32 -0.05 6.69 -0.44
N ILE A 33 0.36 5.70 0.36
CA ILE A 33 1.35 4.69 -0.09
C ILE A 33 0.82 3.94 -1.32
N ARG A 34 -0.47 3.58 -1.34
CA ARG A 34 -1.08 2.92 -2.50
C ARG A 34 -1.06 3.83 -3.73
N GLU A 35 -1.38 5.11 -3.58
CA GLU A 35 -1.31 6.10 -4.67
C GLU A 35 0.12 6.23 -5.22
N ASP A 36 1.11 6.34 -4.33
CA ASP A 36 2.53 6.44 -4.70
C ASP A 36 3.00 5.17 -5.45
N ILE A 37 2.58 3.97 -5.00
CA ILE A 37 2.88 2.70 -5.68
C ILE A 37 2.21 2.63 -7.05
N GLN A 38 0.95 3.06 -7.17
CA GLN A 38 0.26 3.11 -8.47
C GLN A 38 1.00 4.03 -9.45
N GLN A 39 1.48 5.18 -8.97
CA GLN A 39 2.31 6.09 -9.76
C GLN A 39 3.63 5.45 -10.17
N LEU A 40 4.29 4.73 -9.27
CA LEU A 40 5.52 4.00 -9.57
C LEU A 40 5.28 2.94 -10.64
N ILE A 41 4.23 2.12 -10.53
CA ILE A 41 3.88 1.11 -11.55
C ILE A 41 3.67 1.79 -12.91
N ALA A 42 2.92 2.90 -12.94
CA ALA A 42 2.70 3.66 -14.17
C ALA A 42 4.01 4.19 -14.77
N HIS A 43 4.92 4.70 -13.93
CA HIS A 43 6.26 5.14 -14.37
C HIS A 43 7.12 3.98 -14.88
N MET A 44 7.07 2.82 -14.23
CA MET A 44 7.79 1.63 -14.68
C MET A 44 7.28 1.12 -16.03
N ALA A 45 5.99 1.27 -16.33
CA ALA A 45 5.46 0.94 -17.66
C ALA A 45 6.12 1.74 -18.80
N PHE A 46 6.62 2.96 -18.53
CA PHE A 46 7.38 3.75 -19.50
C PHE A 46 8.85 3.33 -19.65
N LEU A 47 9.41 2.62 -18.67
CA LEU A 47 10.80 2.15 -18.67
C LEU A 47 10.97 0.82 -19.41
N VAL A 48 9.88 0.07 -19.63
CA VAL A 48 9.90 -1.13 -20.47
C VAL A 48 10.00 -0.68 -21.93
N PRO A 49 11.07 -1.03 -22.67
CA PRO A 49 11.18 -0.68 -24.07
C PRO A 49 9.97 -1.21 -24.83
N THR A 50 9.23 -0.33 -25.47
CA THR A 50 8.13 -0.65 -26.41
C THR A 50 8.60 -1.41 -27.67
N ILE A 51 9.87 -1.84 -27.71
CA ILE A 51 10.58 -2.20 -28.94
C ILE A 51 10.27 -3.62 -29.42
N GLU A 52 9.67 -4.51 -28.61
CA GLU A 52 9.29 -5.86 -29.06
C GLU A 52 7.86 -6.30 -28.65
N ILE A 53 7.01 -5.40 -28.13
CA ILE A 53 5.64 -5.72 -27.67
C ILE A 53 4.59 -5.41 -28.75
N SER A 54 4.90 -5.66 -30.01
CA SER A 54 3.89 -5.62 -31.09
C SER A 54 3.23 -6.97 -31.35
N GLN A 55 3.66 -8.05 -30.68
CA GLN A 55 3.15 -9.41 -30.96
C GLN A 55 2.75 -10.28 -29.75
N SER A 56 3.07 -9.90 -28.51
CA SER A 56 2.84 -10.78 -27.34
C SER A 56 2.45 -10.06 -26.05
N GLY A 57 1.23 -9.51 -26.03
CA GLY A 57 0.34 -9.48 -24.85
C GLY A 57 0.75 -8.71 -23.59
N SER A 58 -0.25 -8.08 -22.96
CA SER A 58 -0.22 -7.46 -21.61
C SER A 58 0.43 -8.33 -20.51
N GLU A 59 0.44 -9.65 -20.68
CA GLU A 59 1.03 -10.60 -19.71
C GLU A 59 2.56 -10.47 -19.59
N THR A 60 3.29 -10.24 -20.69
CA THR A 60 4.77 -10.14 -20.64
C THR A 60 5.26 -8.92 -19.85
N GLN A 61 4.49 -7.83 -19.86
CA GLN A 61 4.85 -6.61 -19.14
C GLN A 61 4.65 -6.75 -17.63
N ALA A 62 3.61 -7.47 -17.21
CA ALA A 62 3.35 -7.76 -15.80
C ALA A 62 4.41 -8.69 -15.19
N ASP A 63 4.80 -9.73 -15.93
CA ASP A 63 5.83 -10.69 -15.50
C ASP A 63 7.21 -10.02 -15.33
N LEU A 64 7.56 -9.12 -16.24
CA LEU A 64 8.84 -8.39 -16.20
C LEU A 64 8.88 -7.39 -15.04
N LEU A 65 7.76 -6.75 -14.72
CA LEU A 65 7.60 -5.92 -13.52
C LEU A 65 7.71 -6.76 -12.24
N GLN A 66 7.09 -7.93 -12.20
CA GLN A 66 7.17 -8.84 -11.07
C GLN A 66 8.60 -9.32 -10.83
N GLU A 67 9.33 -9.67 -11.89
CA GLU A 67 10.74 -10.06 -11.81
C GLU A 67 11.63 -8.89 -11.32
N ALA A 68 11.37 -7.66 -11.79
CA ALA A 68 12.09 -6.47 -11.33
C ALA A 68 11.82 -6.17 -9.84
N LEU A 69 10.59 -6.36 -9.36
CA LEU A 69 10.22 -6.19 -7.95
C LEU A 69 10.90 -7.22 -7.05
N LEU A 70 10.97 -8.49 -7.49
CA LEU A 70 11.69 -9.55 -6.76
C LEU A 70 13.19 -9.27 -6.66
N ARG A 71 13.79 -8.62 -7.67
CA ARG A 71 15.20 -8.21 -7.65
C ARG A 71 15.50 -7.02 -6.74
N LEU A 72 14.48 -6.28 -6.29
CA LEU A 72 14.65 -5.12 -5.41
C LEU A 72 15.08 -5.52 -3.99
N GLY A 73 14.88 -6.79 -3.60
CA GLY A 73 15.30 -7.33 -2.30
C GLY A 73 14.41 -6.95 -1.12
N ASP A 74 13.23 -6.35 -1.37
CA ASP A 74 12.20 -6.08 -0.38
C ASP A 74 10.93 -6.89 -0.71
N ASP A 75 10.85 -8.08 -0.11
CA ASP A 75 9.75 -9.03 -0.35
C ASP A 75 8.38 -8.48 0.07
N ALA A 76 8.34 -7.70 1.15
CA ALA A 76 7.10 -7.12 1.67
C ALA A 76 6.57 -6.05 0.72
N PHE A 77 7.46 -5.20 0.20
CA PHE A 77 7.12 -4.24 -0.84
C PHE A 77 6.69 -4.94 -2.13
N ALA A 78 7.43 -5.94 -2.60
CA ALA A 78 7.11 -6.69 -3.82
C ALA A 78 5.71 -7.32 -3.75
N GLN A 79 5.37 -7.97 -2.62
CA GLN A 79 4.03 -8.53 -2.40
C GLN A 79 2.93 -7.45 -2.43
N MET A 80 3.19 -6.28 -1.84
CA MET A 80 2.24 -5.17 -1.83
C MET A 80 1.97 -4.66 -3.25
N VAL A 81 3.01 -4.53 -4.07
CA VAL A 81 2.87 -4.09 -5.47
C VAL A 81 2.11 -5.13 -6.29
N VAL A 82 2.43 -6.42 -6.15
CA VAL A 82 1.72 -7.52 -6.84
C VAL A 82 0.24 -7.53 -6.47
N GLN A 83 -0.10 -7.37 -5.19
CA GLN A 83 -1.49 -7.30 -4.74
C GLN A 83 -2.23 -6.10 -5.38
N ILE A 84 -1.60 -4.92 -5.43
CA ILE A 84 -2.18 -3.74 -6.08
C ILE A 84 -2.38 -3.97 -7.59
N MET A 85 -1.44 -4.62 -8.27
CA MET A 85 -1.58 -4.96 -9.69
C MET A 85 -2.73 -5.94 -9.95
N GLN A 86 -2.97 -6.89 -9.05
CA GLN A 86 -4.12 -7.81 -9.13
C GLN A 86 -5.45 -7.10 -8.89
N GLU A 87 -5.50 -6.12 -7.97
CA GLU A 87 -6.69 -5.31 -7.70
C GLU A 87 -7.05 -4.34 -8.86
N LEU A 88 -6.08 -4.02 -9.73
CA LEU A 88 -6.25 -3.13 -10.88
C LEU A 88 -6.69 -3.83 -12.17
N LYS A 89 -6.61 -5.18 -12.24
CA LYS A 89 -7.15 -5.99 -13.35
C LYS A 89 -8.66 -6.13 -13.22
#